data_AF-A0A3B8WA46-F1
#
_entry.id   AF-A0A3B8WA46-F1
#
_cell.length_a   1.000
_cell.length_b   1.000
_cell.length_c   1.000
_cell.angle_alpha   90.00
_cell.angle_beta   90.00
_cell.angle_gamma   90.00
#
_symmetry.space_group_name_H-M   'P 1'
#
loop_
_entity.id
_entity.type
_entity.pdbx_description
1 polymer ?
#
loop_
_entity_poly.entity_id
_entity_poly.type
_entity_poly.pdbx_seq_one_letter_code
_entity_poly.pdbx_strand_id
1 'polypeptide(L)'
;MTAVLKKYSNLTQRIITAIIGAALVITGIVYSDWTYFIVFLIICTLSLWEFYKLSGLDGMLPQKTFGTLCGMVLFSLSFFIERGDISYRYYFAIFPLVSCVYMI
;
A
#
# COMPACT_ATOMS: atom_id res chain seq x y z
N MET A 1 -23.44 14.66 -16.57
CA MET A 1 -23.51 14.99 -15.13
C MET A 1 -24.68 14.19 -14.55
N THR A 2 -24.42 12.97 -14.07
CA THR A 2 -25.44 11.96 -13.74
C THR A 2 -26.20 12.33 -12.45
N ALA A 3 -27.41 12.86 -12.62
CA ALA A 3 -28.31 13.32 -11.56
C ALA A 3 -28.87 12.21 -10.64
N VAL A 4 -28.49 10.95 -10.84
CA VAL A 4 -29.02 9.79 -10.10
C VAL A 4 -28.37 9.64 -8.71
N LEU A 5 -27.19 10.23 -8.48
CA LEU A 5 -26.45 10.11 -7.21
C LEU A 5 -26.87 11.13 -6.13
N LYS A 6 -27.76 12.08 -6.45
CA LYS A 6 -28.17 13.13 -5.48
C LYS A 6 -29.19 12.65 -4.43
N LYS A 7 -29.65 11.40 -4.50
CA LYS A 7 -30.76 10.86 -3.67
C LYS A 7 -30.29 10.01 -2.47
N TYR A 8 -29.02 9.65 -2.38
CA TYR A 8 -28.49 8.91 -1.23
C TYR A 8 -27.77 9.85 -0.27
N SER A 9 -28.07 9.72 1.03
CA SER A 9 -27.34 10.40 2.10
C SER A 9 -25.84 10.10 1.96
N ASN A 10 -24.97 11.10 2.14
CA ASN A 10 -23.51 10.93 2.10
C ASN A 10 -23.03 9.74 2.96
N LEU A 11 -23.78 9.40 4.01
CA LEU A 11 -23.53 8.24 4.87
C LEU A 11 -23.71 6.90 4.13
N THR A 12 -24.78 6.75 3.35
CA THR A 12 -25.07 5.51 2.60
C THR A 12 -24.02 5.26 1.53
N GLN A 13 -23.56 6.30 0.83
CA GLN A 13 -22.50 6.17 -0.17
C GLN A 13 -21.19 5.69 0.46
N ARG A 14 -20.81 6.24 1.63
CA ARG A 14 -19.62 5.81 2.37
C ARG A 14 -19.68 4.35 2.78
N ILE A 15 -20.83 3.90 3.28
CA ILE A 15 -21.03 2.51 3.70
C ILE A 15 -20.90 1.56 2.51
N ILE A 16 -21.53 1.88 1.38
CA ILE A 16 -21.45 1.05 0.17
C ILE A 16 -19.99 0.93 -0.31
N THR A 17 -19.26 2.04 -0.37
CA THR A 17 -17.85 2.01 -0.78
C THR A 17 -16.97 1.23 0.19
N ALA A 18 -17.23 1.30 1.50
CA ALA A 18 -16.49 0.55 2.50
C ALA A 18 -16.73 -0.96 2.38
N ILE A 19 -17.98 -1.37 2.17
CA ILE A 19 -18.34 -2.79 1.98
C ILE A 19 -17.69 -3.35 0.72
N ILE A 20 -17.74 -2.61 -0.39
CA ILE A 20 -17.10 -3.05 -1.65
C ILE A 20 -15.59 -3.18 -1.48
N GLY A 21 -14.94 -2.21 -0.84
CA GLY A 21 -13.51 -2.25 -0.56
C GLY A 21 -13.12 -3.45 0.33
N ALA A 22 -13.86 -3.67 1.41
CA ALA A 22 -13.63 -4.80 2.31
C ALA A 22 -13.83 -6.15 1.59
N ALA A 23 -14.91 -6.28 0.82
CA ALA A 23 -15.17 -7.48 0.04
C ALA A 23 -14.04 -7.75 -0.98
N LEU A 24 -13.54 -6.71 -1.66
CA LEU A 24 -12.42 -6.84 -2.60
C LEU A 24 -11.15 -7.36 -1.92
N VAL A 25 -10.82 -6.84 -0.74
CA VAL A 25 -9.64 -7.28 0.02
C VAL A 25 -9.81 -8.74 0.49
N ILE A 26 -10.97 -9.08 1.05
CA ILE A 26 -11.25 -10.46 1.50
C ILE A 26 -11.17 -11.44 0.34
N THR A 27 -11.78 -11.11 -0.80
CA THR A 27 -11.77 -11.96 -1.99
C THR A 27 -10.35 -12.11 -2.55
N GLY A 28 -9.55 -11.03 -2.51
CA GLY A 28 -8.15 -11.04 -2.92
C GLY A 28 -7.26 -11.94 -2.06
N ILE A 29 -7.56 -12.07 -0.76
CA ILE A 29 -6.84 -12.96 0.16
C ILE A 29 -7.18 -14.43 -0.10
N VAL A 30 -8.46 -14.74 -0.31
CA VAL A 30 -8.93 -16.14 -0.41
C VAL A 30 -8.55 -16.81 -1.73
N TYR A 31 -8.37 -16.05 -2.81
CA TYR A 31 -8.21 -16.61 -4.15
C TYR A 31 -6.81 -17.19 -4.42
N SER A 32 -5.74 -16.50 -4.01
CA SER A 32 -4.35 -16.89 -4.24
C SER A 32 -3.36 -16.00 -3.48
N ASP A 33 -2.17 -16.51 -3.19
CA ASP A 33 -1.05 -15.73 -2.65
C ASP A 33 -0.69 -14.54 -3.55
N TRP A 34 -0.80 -14.70 -4.88
CA TRP A 34 -0.49 -13.65 -5.85
C TRP A 34 -1.52 -12.53 -5.87
N THR A 35 -2.80 -12.85 -5.69
CA THR A 35 -3.85 -11.83 -5.56
C THR A 35 -3.70 -11.06 -4.26
N TYR A 36 -3.32 -11.71 -3.17
CA TYR A 36 -2.93 -11.03 -1.93
C TYR A 36 -1.80 -10.04 -2.18
N PHE A 37 -0.71 -10.50 -2.82
CA PHE A 37 0.46 -9.66 -3.11
C PHE A 37 0.08 -8.40 -3.89
N ILE A 38 -0.65 -8.54 -4.99
CA ILE A 38 -1.02 -7.40 -5.85
C ILE A 38 -1.94 -6.43 -5.11
N VAL A 39 -2.96 -6.92 -4.41
CA VAL A 39 -3.92 -6.06 -3.70
C VAL A 39 -3.22 -5.24 -2.62
N PHE A 40 -2.40 -5.87 -1.78
CA PHE A 40 -1.70 -5.18 -0.71
C PHE A 40 -0.57 -4.30 -1.22
N LEU A 41 0.10 -4.66 -2.32
CA LEU A 41 1.10 -3.80 -2.95
C LEU A 41 0.46 -2.50 -3.46
N ILE A 42 -0.68 -2.59 -4.15
CA ILE A 42 -1.41 -1.41 -4.64
C ILE A 42 -1.84 -0.53 -3.46
N ILE A 43 -2.44 -1.12 -2.43
CA ILE A 43 -2.86 -0.37 -1.23
C ILE A 43 -1.65 0.33 -0.59
N CYS A 44 -0.54 -0.38 -0.41
CA CYS A 44 0.68 0.17 0.19
C CYS A 44 1.25 1.33 -0.64
N THR A 45 1.35 1.17 -1.97
CA THR A 45 1.83 2.24 -2.87
C THR A 45 0.92 3.47 -2.82
N LEU A 46 -0.40 3.28 -2.81
CA LEU A 46 -1.36 4.39 -2.69
C LEU A 46 -1.22 5.11 -1.34
N SER A 47 -1.10 4.36 -0.24
CA SER A 47 -0.89 4.93 1.10
C SER A 47 0.42 5.72 1.20
N LEU A 48 1.52 5.19 0.65
CA LEU A 48 2.81 5.90 0.60
C LEU A 48 2.70 7.16 -0.25
N TRP A 49 2.02 7.11 -1.38
CA TRP A 49 1.86 8.26 -2.26
C TRP A 49 1.04 9.38 -1.62
N GLU A 50 -0.05 9.02 -0.92
CA GLU A 50 -0.86 9.96 -0.16
C GLU A 50 -0.07 10.58 1.01
N PHE A 51 0.69 9.75 1.73
CA PHE A 51 1.60 10.21 2.79
C PHE A 51 2.60 11.25 2.25
N TYR A 52 3.29 10.96 1.14
CA TYR A 52 4.24 11.90 0.55
C TYR A 52 3.60 13.16 -0.04
N LYS A 53 2.34 13.07 -0.48
CA LYS A 53 1.57 14.24 -0.90
C LYS A 53 1.31 15.16 0.30
N LEU A 54 0.88 14.59 1.42
CA LEU A 54 0.65 15.31 2.69
C LEU A 54 1.95 15.89 3.26
N SER A 55 3.03 15.12 3.36
CA SER A 55 4.32 15.63 3.86
C SER A 55 4.90 16.73 2.98
N GLY A 56 4.62 16.72 1.67
CA GLY A 56 5.04 17.80 0.78
C GLY A 56 4.19 19.08 0.90
N LEU A 57 2.97 18.99 1.43
CA LEU A 57 2.13 20.14 1.76
C LEU A 57 2.63 20.85 3.04
N ASP A 58 3.19 20.09 3.98
CA ASP A 58 3.78 20.60 5.22
C ASP A 58 5.17 21.24 5.04
N GLY A 59 5.64 21.44 3.80
CA GLY A 59 6.89 22.13 3.49
C GLY A 59 8.16 21.31 3.76
N MET A 60 8.05 20.05 4.17
CA MET A 60 9.17 19.12 4.12
C MET A 60 9.49 18.81 2.66
N LEU A 61 10.77 18.76 2.27
CA LEU A 61 11.22 18.25 0.97
C LEU A 61 11.32 16.72 1.08
N PRO A 62 10.24 15.96 0.86
CA PRO A 62 10.26 14.55 1.17
C PRO A 62 10.94 13.87 -0.02
N GLN A 63 11.82 12.90 0.24
CA GLN A 63 12.37 12.10 -0.86
C GLN A 63 11.35 11.06 -1.33
N LYS A 64 10.28 11.56 -1.98
CA LYS A 64 9.08 10.81 -2.35
C LYS A 64 9.44 9.56 -3.15
N THR A 65 10.37 9.68 -4.09
CA THR A 65 10.76 8.59 -4.98
C THR A 65 11.54 7.48 -4.23
N PHE A 66 12.54 7.85 -3.42
CA PHE A 66 13.38 6.86 -2.73
C PHE A 66 12.60 6.11 -1.64
N GLY A 67 11.81 6.82 -0.84
CA GLY A 67 11.08 6.17 0.23
C GLY A 67 9.88 5.35 -0.27
N THR A 68 9.21 5.76 -1.36
CA THR A 68 8.19 4.90 -1.99
C THR A 68 8.83 3.64 -2.59
N LEU A 69 9.99 3.77 -3.24
CA LEU A 69 10.72 2.64 -3.81
C LEU A 69 11.20 1.68 -2.71
N CYS A 70 11.79 2.19 -1.62
CA CYS A 70 12.19 1.37 -0.48
C CYS A 70 10.98 0.67 0.16
N GLY A 71 9.84 1.35 0.33
CA GLY A 71 8.61 0.73 0.84
C GLY A 71 8.10 -0.41 -0.05
N MET A 72 8.09 -0.23 -1.38
CA MET A 72 7.70 -1.29 -2.32
C MET A 72 8.66 -2.48 -2.29
N VAL A 73 9.97 -2.23 -2.20
CA VAL A 73 10.99 -3.29 -2.10
C VAL A 73 10.85 -4.05 -0.77
N LEU A 74 10.63 -3.35 0.35
CA LEU A 74 10.42 -3.97 1.65
C LEU A 74 9.17 -4.85 1.69
N PHE A 75 8.06 -4.37 1.12
CA PHE A 75 6.84 -5.16 1.03
C PHE A 75 7.05 -6.41 0.17
N SER A 76 7.68 -6.25 -1.00
CA SER A 76 7.97 -7.36 -1.91
C SER A 76 8.88 -8.40 -1.27
N LEU A 77 9.97 -7.95 -0.65
CA LEU A 77 10.91 -8.81 0.07
C LEU A 77 10.21 -9.61 1.17
N SER A 78 9.38 -8.95 1.98
CA SER A 78 8.63 -9.60 3.07
C SER A 78 7.68 -10.67 2.53
N PHE A 79 6.99 -10.40 1.43
CA PHE A 79 6.09 -11.38 0.80
C PHE A 79 6.84 -12.60 0.25
N PHE A 80 7.97 -12.40 -0.46
CA PHE A 80 8.75 -13.52 -1.00
C PHE A 80 9.42 -14.37 0.09
N ILE A 81 9.78 -13.78 1.23
CA ILE A 81 10.33 -14.53 2.36
C ILE A 81 9.23 -15.37 3.02
N GLU A 82 8.05 -14.80 3.30
CA GLU A 82 6.95 -15.52 3.96
C GLU A 82 6.39 -16.66 3.09
N ARG A 83 6.38 -16.46 1.76
CA ARG A 83 6.01 -17.51 0.80
C ARG A 83 7.00 -18.68 0.77
N GLY A 84 8.20 -18.52 1.34
CA GLY A 84 9.23 -19.56 1.40
C GLY A 84 10.08 -19.69 0.14
N ASP A 85 9.90 -18.79 -0.85
CA ASP A 85 10.73 -18.75 -2.07
C ASP A 85 12.18 -18.31 -1.74
N ILE A 86 12.36 -17.55 -0.64
CA ILE A 86 13.63 -16.94 -0.24
C ILE A 86 13.96 -17.27 1.22
N SER A 87 15.24 -17.61 1.49
CA SER A 87 15.72 -17.92 2.84
C SER A 87 15.57 -16.76 3.82
N TYR A 88 15.28 -17.03 5.10
CA TYR A 88 15.20 -16.04 6.19
C TYR A 88 16.43 -15.11 6.31
N ARG A 89 17.57 -15.48 5.74
CA ARG A 89 18.79 -14.65 5.67
C ARG A 89 18.56 -13.29 5.01
N TYR A 90 17.58 -13.17 4.14
CA TYR A 90 17.30 -11.90 3.46
C TYR A 90 16.57 -10.88 4.34
N TYR A 91 16.09 -11.25 5.54
CA TYR A 91 15.62 -10.26 6.53
C TYR A 91 16.72 -9.26 6.92
N PHE A 92 17.99 -9.67 6.87
CA PHE A 92 19.11 -8.76 7.13
C PHE A 92 19.19 -7.62 6.12
N ALA A 93 18.65 -7.77 4.91
CA ALA A 93 18.60 -6.70 3.90
C ALA A 93 17.60 -5.59 4.23
N ILE A 94 16.64 -5.82 5.15
CA ILE A 94 15.70 -4.80 5.61
C ILE A 94 16.44 -3.66 6.33
N PHE A 95 17.44 -3.98 7.15
CA PHE A 95 18.22 -2.99 7.89
C PHE A 95 18.88 -1.94 6.98
N PRO A 96 19.69 -2.30 5.96
CA PRO A 96 20.28 -1.33 5.06
C PRO A 96 19.22 -0.61 4.21
N LEU A 97 18.14 -1.27 3.80
CA LEU A 97 17.04 -0.64 3.06
C LEU A 97 16.37 0.48 3.86
N VAL A 98 16.07 0.23 5.14
CA VAL A 98 15.48 1.24 6.03
C VAL A 98 16.48 2.36 6.30
N SER A 99 17.75 2.05 6.55
CA SER A 99 18.80 3.07 6.74
C SER A 99 19.01 3.95 5.51
N CYS A 100 18.92 3.40 4.29
CA CYS A 100 19.05 4.16 3.05
C CYS A 100 17.99 5.26 2.89
N VAL A 101 16.80 5.10 3.49
CA VAL A 101 15.75 6.14 3.45
C VAL A 101 16.18 7.40 4.22
N TYR A 102 17.05 7.25 5.22
CA TYR A 102 17.55 8.32 6.08
C TYR A 102 18.95 8.83 5.69
N MET A 103 19.56 8.31 4.61
CA MET A 103 20.92 8.66 4.19
C MET A 103 21.00 9.95 3.32
N ILE A 104 19.91 10.72 3.21
CA ILE A 104 19.91 12.09 2.65
C ILE A 104 19.61 13.10 3.75
#